data_AF-A0A098S1N7-F1
#
_entry.id   AF-A0A098S1N7-F1
#
_cell.length_a   1.000
_cell.length_b   1.000
_cell.length_c   1.000
_cell.angle_alpha   90.00
_cell.angle_beta   90.00
_cell.angle_gamma   90.00
#
_symmetry.space_group_name_H-M   'P 1'
#
loop_
_entity.id
_entity.type
_entity.pdbx_description
1 polymer ?
#
loop_
_entity_poly.entity_id
_entity_poly.type
_entity_poly.pdbx_seq_one_letter_code
_entity_poly.pdbx_strand_id
1 'polypeptide(L)'
;MAGRGGTARAQSVTDNIFIDCRKHAIELPNAHNHTDGNLFAQMPSGFLKLTNPPPALLLDLKAWQEYFGWEAQGKKVKARAVLHTDELRLEWTTKPAFDRDAGPFSLRNGGREIDIDPRQ
;
A
#
# COMPACT_ATOMS: atom_id res chain seq x y z
N MET A 1 18.02 33.88 3.06
CA MET A 1 17.19 34.10 1.86
C MET A 1 16.15 33.00 1.78
N ALA A 2 14.89 33.37 1.61
CA ALA A 2 13.71 32.51 1.73
C ALA A 2 13.75 31.34 0.73
N GLY A 3 13.84 30.12 1.26
CA GLY A 3 13.81 28.90 0.45
C GLY A 3 12.42 28.73 -0.15
N ARG A 4 12.37 28.54 -1.47
CA ARG A 4 11.19 28.05 -2.18
C ARG A 4 10.92 26.61 -1.77
N GLY A 5 10.43 26.39 -0.55
CA GLY A 5 9.91 25.11 -0.11
C GLY A 5 8.53 24.92 -0.73
N GLY A 6 8.40 24.02 -1.69
CA GLY A 6 7.09 23.57 -2.14
C GLY A 6 6.29 23.10 -0.94
N THR A 7 5.01 23.51 -0.83
CA THR A 7 4.18 23.19 0.34
C THR A 7 3.82 21.70 0.46
N ALA A 8 4.24 20.88 -0.53
CA ALA A 8 4.02 19.43 -0.63
C ALA A 8 2.56 19.06 -0.28
N ARG A 9 1.64 19.69 -1.00
CA ARG A 9 0.19 19.49 -0.91
C ARG A 9 -0.32 18.89 -2.21
N ALA A 10 -1.55 18.36 -2.18
CA ALA A 10 -2.25 17.82 -3.35
C ALA A 10 -1.51 16.68 -4.06
N GLN A 11 -0.73 15.88 -3.30
CA GLN A 11 -0.16 14.64 -3.80
C GLN A 11 -1.18 13.50 -3.59
N SER A 12 -1.28 12.62 -4.58
CA SER A 12 -2.13 11.44 -4.53
C SER A 12 -1.27 10.19 -4.67
N VAL A 13 -1.41 9.25 -3.75
CA VAL A 13 -0.78 7.93 -3.80
C VAL A 13 -1.90 6.91 -3.85
N THR A 14 -2.24 6.42 -5.04
CA THR A 14 -3.38 5.50 -5.23
C THR A 14 -3.01 4.26 -6.03
N ASP A 15 -3.69 3.15 -5.74
CA ASP A 15 -3.61 1.90 -6.50
C ASP A 15 -2.20 1.27 -6.60
N ASN A 16 -1.36 1.49 -5.59
CA ASN A 16 -0.02 0.93 -5.52
C ASN A 16 0.02 -0.36 -4.69
N ILE A 17 1.08 -1.15 -4.90
CA ILE A 17 1.39 -2.33 -4.08
C ILE A 17 2.69 -2.05 -3.30
N PHE A 18 2.58 -1.99 -1.98
CA PHE A 18 3.70 -1.82 -1.06
C PHE A 18 4.06 -3.15 -0.41
N ILE A 19 5.33 -3.54 -0.51
CA ILE A 19 5.82 -4.87 -0.11
C ILE A 19 7.07 -4.70 0.74
N ASP A 20 7.05 -5.22 1.97
CA ASP A 20 8.20 -5.27 2.88
C ASP A 20 8.96 -3.93 2.98
N CYS A 21 8.22 -2.82 3.09
CA CYS A 21 8.86 -1.51 3.26
C CYS A 21 9.37 -1.40 4.71
N ARG A 22 10.70 -1.48 4.87
CA ARG A 22 11.40 -1.57 6.16
C ARG A 22 11.01 -0.52 7.22
N LYS A 23 10.55 0.67 6.80
CA LYS A 23 10.27 1.80 7.69
C LYS A 23 8.81 2.24 7.63
N HIS A 24 8.40 2.87 6.54
CA HIS A 24 7.03 3.29 6.28
C HIS A 24 6.68 2.93 4.82
N ALA A 25 5.42 2.57 4.54
CA ALA A 25 4.97 2.44 3.16
C ALA A 25 4.74 3.82 2.54
N ILE A 26 4.06 4.68 3.30
CA ILE A 26 3.67 6.01 2.87
C ILE A 26 4.07 7.01 3.96
N GLU A 27 4.78 8.06 3.55
CA GLU A 27 5.12 9.19 4.40
C GLU A 27 4.60 10.46 3.74
N LEU A 28 3.57 11.05 4.34
CA LEU A 28 2.97 12.30 3.87
C LEU A 28 3.34 13.47 4.79
N PRO A 29 3.62 14.65 4.21
CA PRO A 29 4.00 15.82 4.99
C PRO A 29 2.82 16.44 5.72
N ASN A 30 1.60 16.37 5.18
CA ASN A 30 0.40 16.98 5.75
C ASN A 30 -0.88 16.32 5.24
N ALA A 31 -2.00 16.61 5.91
CA ALA A 31 -3.33 16.05 5.62
C ALA A 31 -4.00 16.61 4.35
N HIS A 32 -3.34 17.49 3.59
CA HIS A 32 -3.85 18.00 2.29
C HIS A 32 -3.41 17.14 1.10
N ASN A 33 -2.93 15.93 1.36
CA ASN A 33 -2.62 14.92 0.37
C ASN A 33 -3.73 13.87 0.36
N HIS A 34 -3.61 12.83 -0.44
CA HIS A 34 -4.63 11.78 -0.51
C HIS A 34 -4.01 10.42 -0.78
N THR A 35 -4.57 9.38 -0.16
CA THR A 35 -4.19 7.98 -0.42
C THR A 35 -5.43 7.11 -0.46
N ASP A 36 -5.54 6.23 -1.46
CA ASP A 36 -6.61 5.24 -1.54
C ASP A 36 -6.25 4.04 -2.42
N GLY A 37 -6.92 2.90 -2.19
CA GLY A 37 -6.80 1.72 -3.06
C GLY A 37 -5.45 1.00 -3.00
N ASN A 38 -4.57 1.32 -2.06
CA ASN A 38 -3.25 0.70 -2.00
C ASN A 38 -3.29 -0.66 -1.30
N LEU A 39 -2.45 -1.59 -1.76
CA LEU A 39 -2.25 -2.90 -1.14
C LEU A 39 -0.97 -2.92 -0.33
N PHE A 40 -1.07 -3.39 0.92
CA PHE A 40 0.05 -3.43 1.86
C PHE A 40 0.36 -4.88 2.25
N ALA A 41 1.50 -5.40 1.78
CA ALA A 41 1.98 -6.74 2.10
C ALA A 41 3.20 -6.69 3.01
N GLN A 42 3.17 -7.50 4.07
CA GLN A 42 4.31 -7.68 5.00
C GLN A 42 4.77 -6.37 5.66
N MET A 43 3.83 -5.45 5.93
CA MET A 43 4.13 -4.16 6.55
C MET A 43 4.17 -4.26 8.09
N PRO A 44 5.12 -3.57 8.76
CA PRO A 44 5.13 -3.43 10.21
C PRO A 44 3.91 -2.62 10.70
N SER A 45 3.68 -2.59 12.01
CA SER A 45 2.68 -1.68 12.61
C SER A 45 3.11 -0.22 12.48
N GLY A 46 2.17 0.71 12.37
CA GLY A 46 2.48 2.15 12.34
C GLY A 46 3.24 2.59 11.08
N PHE A 47 2.99 1.92 9.96
CA PHE A 47 3.74 2.08 8.71
C PHE A 47 3.24 3.23 7.81
N LEU A 48 2.17 3.93 8.22
CA LEU A 48 1.66 5.12 7.56
C LEU A 48 2.00 6.33 8.41
N LYS A 49 2.76 7.27 7.83
CA LYS A 49 3.30 8.42 8.57
C LYS A 49 2.71 9.74 8.07
N LEU A 50 2.21 10.54 9.01
CA LEU A 50 1.87 11.95 8.77
C LEU A 50 2.81 12.85 9.58
N THR A 51 3.54 13.75 8.91
CA THR A 51 4.57 14.56 9.58
C THR A 51 4.01 15.83 10.25
N ASN A 52 2.96 16.42 9.68
CA ASN A 52 2.32 17.64 10.18
C ASN A 52 0.82 17.39 10.43
N PRO A 53 0.28 17.74 11.61
CA PRO A 53 0.90 18.49 12.71
C PRO A 53 1.93 17.67 13.52
N PRO A 54 2.95 18.31 14.14
CA PRO A 54 3.79 17.65 15.14
C PRO A 54 2.98 17.32 16.42
N PRO A 55 3.28 16.21 17.11
CA PRO A 55 4.26 15.18 16.76
C PRO A 55 3.81 14.33 15.57
N ALA A 56 4.76 13.79 14.80
CA ALA A 56 4.43 12.96 13.64
C ALA A 56 3.57 11.76 14.05
N LEU A 57 2.47 11.54 13.32
CA LEU A 57 1.55 10.45 13.54
C LEU A 57 2.04 9.22 12.78
N LEU A 58 2.27 8.13 13.51
CA LEU A 58 2.56 6.81 12.96
C LEU A 58 1.36 5.92 13.20
N LEU A 59 0.68 5.54 12.12
CA LEU A 59 -0.64 4.95 12.15
C LEU A 59 -0.67 3.64 11.38
N ASP A 60 -1.51 2.73 11.85
CA ASP A 60 -1.89 1.54 11.11
C ASP A 60 -3.03 1.84 10.14
N LEU A 61 -3.21 0.97 9.14
CA LEU A 61 -4.26 1.08 8.13
C LEU A 61 -5.63 1.39 8.73
N LYS A 62 -6.02 0.67 9.79
CA LYS A 62 -7.31 0.87 10.45
C LYS A 62 -7.45 2.29 11.01
N ALA A 63 -6.43 2.79 11.71
CA ALA A 63 -6.45 4.15 12.25
C ALA A 63 -6.44 5.19 11.12
N TRP A 64 -5.69 4.94 10.05
CA TRP A 64 -5.64 5.81 8.87
C TRP A 64 -7.03 5.98 8.21
N GLN A 65 -7.75 4.86 8.07
CA GLN A 65 -9.12 4.82 7.56
C GLN A 65 -10.09 5.55 8.50
N GLU A 66 -10.01 5.31 9.80
CA GLU A 66 -10.92 5.91 10.79
C GLU A 66 -10.73 7.42 10.94
N TYR A 67 -9.49 7.92 10.96
CA TYR A 67 -9.21 9.33 11.23
C TYR A 67 -9.28 10.22 9.99
N PHE A 68 -8.86 9.73 8.83
CA PHE A 68 -8.77 10.53 7.60
C PHE A 68 -9.76 10.11 6.52
N GLY A 69 -10.42 8.95 6.66
CA GLY A 69 -11.24 8.38 5.59
C GLY A 69 -10.43 7.93 4.36
N TRP A 70 -9.11 7.89 4.47
CA TRP A 70 -8.19 7.47 3.41
C TRP A 70 -8.02 5.96 3.41
N GLU A 71 -7.55 5.39 2.29
CA GLU A 71 -7.49 3.94 2.10
C GLU A 71 -8.84 3.25 2.30
N ALA A 72 -9.95 3.87 1.91
CA ALA A 72 -11.28 3.25 1.96
C ALA A 72 -11.30 1.91 1.20
N GLN A 73 -10.57 1.83 0.09
CA GLN A 73 -10.39 0.60 -0.69
C GLN A 73 -9.07 -0.13 -0.38
N GLY A 74 -8.19 0.48 0.42
CA GLY A 74 -6.88 -0.06 0.76
C GLY A 74 -6.94 -1.27 1.68
N LYS A 75 -6.04 -2.24 1.49
CA LYS A 75 -6.07 -3.53 2.22
C LYS A 75 -4.68 -4.00 2.64
N LYS A 76 -4.60 -4.50 3.88
CA LYS A 76 -3.48 -5.34 4.32
C LYS A 76 -3.68 -6.76 3.79
N VAL A 77 -2.69 -7.29 3.10
CA VAL A 77 -2.76 -8.62 2.47
C VAL A 77 -1.58 -9.49 2.88
N LYS A 78 -1.84 -10.79 3.04
CA LYS A 78 -0.77 -11.79 3.23
C LYS A 78 -0.41 -12.36 1.87
N ALA A 79 0.60 -11.77 1.26
CA ALA A 79 1.10 -12.20 -0.03
C ALA A 79 2.62 -12.31 -0.04
N ARG A 80 3.12 -13.22 -0.88
CA ARG A 80 4.53 -13.35 -1.22
C ARG A 80 4.68 -12.80 -2.63
N ALA A 81 5.61 -11.86 -2.79
CA ALA A 81 5.98 -11.35 -4.10
C ALA A 81 7.44 -11.70 -4.39
N VAL A 82 7.73 -12.03 -5.64
CA VAL A 82 9.08 -12.28 -6.13
C VAL A 82 9.30 -11.40 -7.35
N LEU A 83 10.31 -10.54 -7.29
CA LEU A 83 10.68 -9.65 -8.38
C LEU A 83 11.86 -10.26 -9.14
N HIS A 84 11.63 -10.61 -10.40
CA HIS A 84 12.66 -11.07 -11.32
C HIS A 84 13.19 -9.85 -12.09
N THR A 85 14.31 -9.30 -11.63
CA THR A 85 14.88 -8.06 -12.20
C THR A 85 15.41 -8.23 -13.62
N ASP A 86 15.86 -9.43 -13.96
CA ASP A 86 16.44 -9.73 -15.28
C ASP A 86 15.36 -9.80 -16.36
N GLU A 87 14.17 -10.29 -15.99
CA GLU A 87 13.02 -10.45 -16.89
C GLU A 87 12.02 -9.30 -16.76
N LEU A 88 12.21 -8.37 -15.81
CA LEU A 88 11.23 -7.35 -15.45
C LEU A 88 9.85 -7.96 -15.18
N ARG A 89 9.79 -9.02 -14.38
CA ARG A 89 8.55 -9.72 -14.02
C ARG A 89 8.31 -9.71 -12.53
N LEU A 90 7.06 -9.45 -12.13
CA LEU A 90 6.61 -9.53 -10.75
C LEU A 90 5.64 -10.70 -10.60
N GLU A 91 6.08 -11.72 -9.86
CA GLU A 91 5.22 -12.82 -9.45
C GLU A 91 4.58 -12.50 -8.11
N TRP A 92 3.26 -12.65 -8.03
CA TRP A 92 2.51 -12.41 -6.80
C TRP A 92 1.65 -13.61 -6.44
N THR A 93 1.88 -14.15 -5.24
CA THR A 93 1.14 -15.28 -4.68
C THR A 93 0.45 -14.88 -3.38
N THR A 94 -0.88 -14.96 -3.34
CA THR A 94 -1.65 -14.85 -2.10
C THR A 94 -1.88 -16.23 -1.48
N LYS A 95 -1.93 -16.31 -0.15
CA LYS A 95 -2.44 -17.54 0.48
C LYS A 95 -3.89 -17.77 0.01
N PRO A 96 -4.30 -19.03 -0.21
CA PRO A 96 -5.70 -19.32 -0.51
C PRO A 96 -6.58 -18.78 0.60
N ALA A 97 -7.57 -17.97 0.21
CA ALA A 97 -8.63 -17.55 1.10
C ALA A 97 -9.82 -18.51 0.90
N PHE A 98 -10.42 -18.94 2.02
CA PHE A 98 -11.65 -19.71 1.98
C PHE A 98 -12.77 -18.80 1.50
N ASP A 99 -13.35 -19.11 0.35
CA ASP A 99 -14.44 -18.36 -0.24
C ASP A 99 -15.77 -18.99 0.21
N ARG A 100 -16.47 -18.31 1.13
CA ARG A 100 -17.76 -18.79 1.65
C ARG A 100 -18.85 -18.80 0.57
N ASP A 101 -18.72 -17.96 -0.46
CA ASP A 101 -19.74 -17.77 -1.49
C ASP A 101 -19.55 -18.72 -2.69
N ALA A 102 -18.35 -19.31 -2.84
CA ALA A 102 -18.05 -20.29 -3.89
C ALA A 102 -18.31 -21.76 -3.49
N GLY A 103 -18.90 -21.99 -2.31
CA GLY A 103 -19.32 -23.31 -1.82
C GLY A 103 -18.32 -23.99 -0.87
N PRO A 104 -18.72 -25.08 -0.19
CA PRO A 104 -18.10 -25.58 1.05
C PRO A 104 -16.66 -26.10 0.92
N PHE A 105 -16.08 -26.18 -0.28
CA PHE A 105 -14.72 -26.66 -0.52
C PHE A 105 -13.94 -25.82 -1.55
N SER A 106 -14.37 -24.59 -1.81
CA SER A 106 -13.73 -23.74 -2.81
C SER A 106 -12.59 -22.91 -2.20
N LEU A 107 -11.36 -23.28 -2.53
CA LEU A 107 -10.18 -22.47 -2.28
C LEU A 107 -9.91 -21.62 -3.53
N ARG A 108 -9.95 -20.29 -3.42
CA ARG A 108 -9.43 -19.41 -4.48
C ARG A 108 -7.93 -19.23 -4.29
N ASN A 109 -7.15 -19.82 -5.19
CA ASN A 109 -5.74 -19.46 -5.38
C ASN A 109 -5.68 -18.24 -6.30
N GLY A 110 -5.27 -17.10 -5.76
CA GLY A 110 -5.13 -15.83 -6.47
C GLY A 110 -3.69 -15.54 -6.88
N GLY A 111 -3.00 -16.50 -7.50
CA GLY A 111 -1.73 -16.23 -8.16
C GLY A 111 -1.98 -15.31 -9.35
N ARG A 112 -1.36 -14.13 -9.35
CA ARG A 112 -1.42 -13.20 -10.48
C ARG A 112 0.00 -12.87 -10.90
N GLU A 113 0.25 -12.96 -12.19
CA GLU A 113 1.49 -12.53 -12.81
C GLU A 113 1.27 -11.12 -13.37
N ILE A 114 2.18 -10.21 -13.06
CA ILE A 114 2.14 -8.83 -13.56
C ILE A 114 3.44 -8.61 -14.34
N ASP A 115 3.31 -8.43 -15.64
CA ASP A 115 4.39 -7.91 -16.49
C ASP A 115 4.57 -6.43 -16.17
N ILE A 116 5.80 -6.04 -15.87
CA ILE A 116 6.16 -4.67 -15.49
C ILE A 116 7.14 -4.04 -16.51
N ASP A 117 7.38 -4.68 -17.66
CA ASP A 117 8.22 -4.12 -18.72
C ASP A 117 7.54 -2.89 -19.35
N PRO A 118 8.12 -1.68 -19.21
CA PRO A 118 7.55 -0.46 -19.78
C PRO A 118 7.70 -0.33 -21.31
N ARG A 119 8.32 -1.31 -21.98
CA ARG A 119 8.58 -1.28 -23.44
C ARG A 119 7.45 -1.90 -24.28
N GLN A 120 6.42 -2.42 -23.64
CA GLN A 120 5.24 -2.96 -24.32
C GLN A 120 4.29 -1.85 -24.79
#